data_AF-A0A3L8BJ31-F1
#
_entry.id   AF-A0A3L8BJ31-F1
#
_cell.length_a   1.000
_cell.length_b   1.000
_cell.length_c   1.000
_cell.angle_alpha   90.00
_cell.angle_beta   90.00
_cell.angle_gamma   90.00
#
_symmetry.space_group_name_H-M   'P 1'
#
loop_
_entity.id
_entity.type
_entity.pdbx_description
1 polymer ?
#
loop_
_entity_poly.entity_id
_entity_poly.type
_entity_poly.pdbx_seq_one_letter_code
_entity_poly.pdbx_strand_id
1 'polypeptide(L)'
;MADSTIVKVPRENGAVHQEFKNLLNETLSKFRSGIGRVELVGKAGSNTTCNANFYTSGETTFVTMAVADGDFYNEFYIDHPHQSFKKILFQNLIMSDENVELKVVQRDGGYSIVTDGKSLKLSSKSQGVESPTCQFSLAQATLHEGETE
;
A
#
# COMPACT_ATOMS: atom_id res chain seq x y z
N MET A 1 1.04 -13.37 -24.69
CA MET A 1 1.78 -12.37 -23.88
C MET A 1 0.70 -11.60 -23.15
N ALA A 2 0.67 -11.61 -21.82
CA ALA A 2 -0.32 -10.82 -21.09
C ALA A 2 -0.02 -9.35 -21.36
N ASP A 3 -0.97 -8.63 -21.94
CA ASP A 3 -0.84 -7.20 -22.17
C ASP A 3 -0.96 -6.51 -20.81
N SER A 4 -0.01 -5.64 -20.50
CA SER A 4 -0.08 -4.80 -19.30
C SER A 4 -0.22 -3.35 -19.73
N THR A 5 -1.24 -2.69 -19.21
CA THR A 5 -1.46 -1.26 -19.43
C THR A 5 -0.79 -0.49 -18.30
N ILE A 6 0.14 0.41 -18.65
CA ILE A 6 0.84 1.24 -17.68
C ILE A 6 0.29 2.66 -17.76
N VAL A 7 -0.33 3.12 -16.68
CA VAL A 7 -0.81 4.50 -16.51
C VAL A 7 0.13 5.23 -15.57
N LYS A 8 0.64 6.39 -15.98
CA LYS A 8 1.46 7.24 -15.10
C LYS A 8 0.54 8.00 -14.14
N VAL A 9 0.80 7.89 -12.85
CA VAL A 9 0.11 8.69 -11.84
C VAL A 9 0.78 10.08 -11.81
N PRO A 10 0.03 11.20 -11.81
CA PRO A 10 0.60 12.55 -11.73
C PRO A 10 1.37 12.80 -10.43
N ARG A 11 2.54 13.45 -10.50
CA ARG A 11 3.34 13.84 -9.32
C ARG A 11 2.74 15.08 -8.65
N GLU A 12 1.52 14.93 -8.15
CA GLU A 12 0.69 15.95 -7.53
C GLU A 12 0.17 15.43 -6.19
N ASN A 13 -0.07 16.35 -5.24
CA ASN A 13 -0.50 15.98 -3.90
C ASN A 13 -1.82 15.21 -3.94
N GLY A 14 -1.84 14.03 -3.33
CA GLY A 14 -3.03 13.19 -3.21
C GLY A 14 -3.33 12.32 -4.43
N ALA A 15 -2.57 12.44 -5.53
CA ALA A 15 -2.80 11.62 -6.73
C ALA A 15 -2.58 10.13 -6.44
N VAL A 16 -1.53 9.76 -5.70
CA VAL A 16 -1.24 8.36 -5.36
C VAL A 16 -2.21 7.85 -4.30
N HIS A 17 -2.57 8.69 -3.33
CA HIS A 17 -3.58 8.35 -2.31
C HIS A 17 -4.94 8.08 -2.95
N GLN A 18 -5.34 8.87 -3.95
CA GLN A 18 -6.59 8.64 -4.66
C GLN A 18 -6.59 7.30 -5.41
N GLU A 19 -5.49 6.94 -6.08
CA GLU A 19 -5.39 5.62 -6.73
C GLU A 19 -5.43 4.48 -5.71
N PHE A 20 -4.76 4.63 -4.57
CA PHE A 20 -4.85 3.66 -3.48
C PHE A 20 -6.28 3.50 -2.96
N LYS A 21 -7.01 4.61 -2.77
CA LYS A 21 -8.42 4.57 -2.36
C LYS A 21 -9.30 3.88 -3.39
N ASN A 22 -9.04 4.11 -4.68
CA ASN A 22 -9.75 3.42 -5.76
C ASN A 22 -9.49 1.91 -5.71
N LEU A 23 -8.24 1.51 -5.51
CA LEU A 23 -7.83 0.10 -5.43
C LEU A 23 -8.48 -0.65 -4.27
N LEU A 24 -8.64 -0.01 -3.12
CA LEU A 24 -9.23 -0.59 -1.92
C LEU A 24 -10.63 -0.07 -1.61
N ASN A 25 -11.34 0.46 -2.60
CA ASN A 25 -12.64 1.11 -2.39
C ASN A 25 -13.64 0.21 -1.66
N GLU A 26 -13.74 -1.08 -2.01
CA GLU A 26 -14.63 -2.03 -1.34
C GLU A 26 -14.31 -2.23 0.15
N THR A 27 -13.03 -2.08 0.52
CA THR A 27 -12.57 -2.19 1.92
C THR A 27 -12.76 -0.86 2.64
N LEU A 28 -12.29 0.24 2.06
CA LEU A 28 -12.26 1.55 2.70
C LEU A 28 -13.63 2.23 2.78
N SER A 29 -14.54 1.96 1.84
CA SER A 29 -15.92 2.49 1.87
C SER A 29 -16.74 1.99 3.06
N LYS A 30 -16.25 0.98 3.79
CA LYS A 30 -16.87 0.50 5.03
C LYS A 30 -16.65 1.46 6.21
N PHE A 31 -15.69 2.37 6.12
CA PHE A 31 -15.51 3.42 7.13
C PHE A 31 -16.55 4.53 6.93
N ARG A 32 -17.41 4.73 7.93
CA ARG A 32 -18.50 5.72 7.85
C ARG A 32 -17.98 7.16 7.87
N SER A 33 -16.94 7.41 8.64
CA SER A 33 -16.29 8.72 8.74
C SER A 33 -15.32 9.00 7.59
N GLY A 34 -15.00 7.99 6.77
CA GLY A 34 -13.89 8.05 5.81
C GLY A 34 -12.51 8.00 6.48
N ILE A 35 -12.45 7.72 7.79
CA ILE A 35 -11.23 7.61 8.60
C ILE A 35 -11.23 6.25 9.31
N GLY A 36 -10.08 5.56 9.29
CA GLY A 36 -9.91 4.35 10.07
C GLY A 36 -8.66 3.57 9.71
N ARG A 37 -8.43 2.49 10.45
CA ARG A 37 -7.31 1.57 10.23
C ARG A 37 -7.80 0.26 9.62
N VAL A 38 -7.18 -0.13 8.50
CA VAL A 38 -7.27 -1.49 7.98
C VAL A 38 -6.07 -2.27 8.48
N GLU A 39 -6.33 -3.28 9.30
CA GLU A 39 -5.33 -4.23 9.77
C GLU A 39 -5.37 -5.49 8.92
N LEU A 40 -4.21 -5.87 8.37
CA LEU A 40 -4.02 -7.07 7.59
C LEU A 40 -2.97 -7.95 8.26
N VAL A 41 -3.37 -9.18 8.58
CA VAL A 41 -2.46 -10.23 9.03
C VAL A 41 -2.33 -11.27 7.92
N GLY A 42 -1.10 -11.51 7.49
CA GLY A 42 -0.80 -12.35 6.34
C GLY A 42 0.55 -13.05 6.50
N LYS A 43 1.15 -13.41 5.37
CA LYS A 43 2.41 -14.15 5.34
C LYS A 43 3.42 -13.51 4.40
N ALA A 44 4.69 -13.61 4.77
CA ALA A 44 5.84 -13.37 3.92
C ALA A 44 6.62 -14.68 3.73
N GLY A 45 7.05 -14.96 2.49
CA GLY A 45 7.82 -16.17 2.19
C GLY A 45 7.09 -17.48 2.55
N SER A 46 7.83 -18.46 3.10
CA SER A 46 7.32 -19.81 3.30
C SER A 46 6.41 -19.99 4.52
N ASN A 47 6.47 -19.12 5.54
CA ASN A 47 5.47 -19.11 6.64
C ASN A 47 5.61 -17.97 7.66
N THR A 48 6.38 -16.92 7.38
CA THR A 48 6.62 -15.86 8.37
C THR A 48 5.41 -14.94 8.45
N THR A 49 4.92 -14.66 9.67
CA THR A 49 3.81 -13.72 9.88
C THR A 49 4.20 -12.33 9.39
N CYS A 50 3.30 -11.69 8.65
CA CYS A 50 3.42 -10.28 8.30
C CYS A 50 2.17 -9.54 8.74
N ASN A 51 2.35 -8.40 9.42
CA ASN A 51 1.28 -7.50 9.78
C ASN A 51 1.47 -6.19 9.03
N ALA A 52 0.40 -5.69 8.40
CA ALA A 52 0.37 -4.36 7.82
C ALA A 52 -0.87 -3.60 8.31
N ASN A 53 -0.66 -2.34 8.67
CA ASN A 53 -1.74 -1.42 9.00
C ASN A 53 -1.77 -0.28 7.99
N PHE A 54 -2.97 0.05 7.53
CA PHE A 54 -3.23 1.21 6.67
C PHE A 54 -4.15 2.15 7.44
N TYR A 55 -3.57 3.21 8.01
CA TYR A 55 -4.29 4.28 8.69
C TYR A 55 -4.71 5.30 7.65
N THR A 56 -5.96 5.20 7.19
CA THR A 56 -6.48 6.01 6.10
C THR A 56 -7.31 7.18 6.60
N SER A 57 -7.20 8.31 5.91
CA SER A 57 -8.02 9.49 6.10
C SER A 57 -8.48 10.05 4.76
N GLY A 58 -9.19 11.18 4.78
CA GLY A 58 -9.54 11.92 3.56
C GLY A 58 -8.32 12.28 2.71
N GLU A 59 -7.18 12.59 3.33
CA GLU A 59 -6.06 13.28 2.68
C GLU A 59 -4.81 12.42 2.49
N THR A 60 -4.61 11.40 3.33
CA THR A 60 -3.41 10.55 3.30
C THR A 60 -3.70 9.16 3.86
N THR A 61 -2.82 8.21 3.55
CA THR A 61 -2.76 6.91 4.22
C THR A 61 -1.36 6.67 4.76
N PHE A 62 -1.24 6.51 6.08
CA PHE A 62 0.00 6.04 6.70
C PHE A 62 0.02 4.52 6.76
N VAL A 63 1.17 3.92 6.47
CA VAL A 63 1.35 2.47 6.40
C VAL A 63 2.45 2.06 7.35
N THR A 64 2.16 1.08 8.20
CA THR A 64 3.18 0.33 8.95
C THR A 64 3.20 -1.10 8.46
N MET A 65 4.38 -1.70 8.31
CA MET A 65 4.54 -3.09 7.95
C MET A 65 5.62 -3.75 8.79
N ALA A 66 5.30 -4.90 9.39
CA ALA A 66 6.20 -5.71 10.19
C ALA A 66 6.22 -7.15 9.68
N VAL A 67 7.41 -7.76 9.56
CA VAL A 67 7.59 -9.18 9.22
C VAL A 67 8.37 -9.86 10.33
N ALA A 68 7.74 -10.85 10.96
CA ALA A 68 8.11 -11.39 12.28
C ALA A 68 8.18 -10.28 13.36
N ASP A 69 8.10 -10.64 14.64
CA ASP A 69 8.20 -9.69 15.75
C ASP A 69 9.64 -9.15 15.91
N GLY A 70 10.16 -8.43 14.91
CA GLY A 70 11.43 -7.70 14.96
C GLY A 70 12.39 -7.85 13.78
N ASP A 71 12.18 -8.77 12.83
CA ASP A 71 13.14 -9.01 11.73
C ASP A 71 13.08 -7.93 10.63
N PHE A 72 11.91 -7.33 10.45
CA PHE A 72 11.73 -6.19 9.55
C PHE A 72 10.59 -5.32 10.05
N TYR A 73 10.82 -4.01 10.12
CA TYR A 73 9.79 -2.99 10.31
C TYR A 73 10.02 -1.85 9.35
N ASN A 74 8.95 -1.36 8.71
CA ASN A 74 9.00 -0.18 7.88
C ASN A 74 7.68 0.61 8.00
N GLU A 75 7.79 1.92 7.88
CA GLU A 75 6.66 2.83 7.92
C GLU A 75 6.82 3.91 6.85
N PHE A 76 5.71 4.28 6.20
CA PHE A 76 5.71 5.27 5.14
C PHE A 76 4.31 5.77 4.84
N TYR A 77 4.23 6.94 4.19
CA TYR A 77 2.97 7.47 3.68
C TYR A 77 2.73 7.07 2.22
N ILE A 78 1.49 6.67 1.92
CA ILE A 78 0.94 6.64 0.57
C ILE A 78 0.44 8.04 0.26
N ASP A 79 1.34 8.86 -0.27
CA ASP A 79 1.11 10.28 -0.53
C ASP A 79 0.86 11.08 0.75
N HIS A 80 1.56 12.20 0.93
CA HIS A 80 1.35 13.08 2.07
C HIS A 80 1.29 14.53 1.57
N PRO A 81 0.40 15.40 2.09
CA PRO A 81 0.26 16.78 1.62
C PRO A 81 1.56 17.59 1.63
N HIS A 82 2.51 17.20 2.47
CA HIS A 82 3.83 17.81 2.61
C HIS A 82 4.97 17.00 1.98
N GLN A 83 4.67 15.94 1.21
CA GLN A 83 5.67 15.09 0.58
C GLN A 83 6.39 15.83 -0.55
N SER A 84 7.72 15.70 -0.60
CA SER A 84 8.50 16.23 -1.70
C SER A 84 8.56 15.26 -2.88
N PHE A 85 8.05 15.68 -4.04
CA PHE A 85 8.16 14.89 -5.29
C PHE A 85 9.59 14.78 -5.83
N LYS A 86 10.56 15.55 -5.31
CA LYS A 86 11.95 15.57 -5.80
C LYS A 86 12.63 14.21 -5.74
N LYS A 87 12.21 13.35 -4.79
CA LYS A 87 12.75 12.00 -4.62
C LYS A 87 12.06 10.96 -5.50
N ILE A 88 10.89 11.26 -6.06
CA ILE A 88 10.09 10.31 -6.85
C ILE A 88 10.68 10.18 -8.26
N LEU A 89 11.06 8.95 -8.60
CA LEU A 89 11.54 8.59 -9.94
C LEU A 89 10.36 8.26 -10.86
N PHE A 90 9.37 7.51 -10.37
CA PHE A 90 8.13 7.24 -11.08
C PHE A 90 7.06 6.72 -10.13
N GLN A 91 5.80 6.90 -10.54
CA GLN A 91 4.61 6.45 -9.84
C GLN A 91 3.60 6.01 -10.91
N ASN A 92 3.27 4.72 -10.90
CA ASN A 92 2.51 4.08 -11.96
C ASN A 92 1.38 3.24 -11.37
N LEU A 93 0.27 3.22 -12.09
CA LEU A 93 -0.77 2.20 -11.98
C LEU A 93 -0.59 1.23 -13.14
N ILE A 94 -0.28 -0.02 -12.84
CA ILE A 94 -0.02 -1.07 -13.83
C ILE A 94 -1.18 -2.05 -13.76
N MET A 95 -1.94 -2.14 -14.85
CA MET A 95 -3.10 -3.02 -14.95
C MET A 95 -2.73 -4.22 -15.81
N SER A 96 -3.00 -5.42 -15.31
CA SER A 96 -2.88 -6.69 -16.03
C SER A 96 -4.22 -7.43 -16.00
N ASP A 97 -4.32 -8.53 -16.74
CA ASP A 97 -5.52 -9.37 -16.77
C ASP A 97 -5.93 -9.90 -15.38
N GLU A 98 -4.96 -10.07 -14.47
CA GLU A 98 -5.17 -10.72 -13.17
C GLU A 98 -5.15 -9.77 -11.97
N ASN A 99 -4.46 -8.63 -12.09
CA ASN A 99 -4.24 -7.74 -10.95
C ASN A 99 -3.90 -6.31 -11.39
N VAL A 100 -4.03 -5.40 -10.43
CA VAL A 100 -3.59 -4.01 -10.55
C VAL A 100 -2.49 -3.74 -9.51
N GLU A 101 -1.39 -3.13 -9.96
CA GLU A 101 -0.25 -2.71 -9.15
C GLU A 101 -0.17 -1.18 -9.09
N LEU A 102 -0.22 -0.62 -7.88
CA LEU A 102 0.22 0.74 -7.60
C LEU A 102 1.69 0.71 -7.16
N LYS A 103 2.57 1.27 -7.98
CA LYS A 103 4.02 1.25 -7.77
C LYS A 103 4.58 2.64 -7.67
N VAL A 104 5.28 2.93 -6.58
CA VAL A 104 6.01 4.19 -6.39
C VAL A 104 7.48 3.86 -6.17
N VAL A 105 8.35 4.42 -7.02
CA VAL A 105 9.80 4.27 -6.90
C VAL A 105 10.43 5.62 -6.62
N GLN A 106 11.28 5.64 -5.60
CA GLN A 106 12.00 6.80 -5.12
C GLN A 106 13.51 6.55 -5.21
N ARG A 107 14.32 7.60 -5.13
CA ARG A 107 15.80 7.47 -5.16
C ARG A 107 16.34 6.50 -4.11
N ASP A 108 15.78 6.56 -2.91
CA ASP A 108 16.28 5.84 -1.74
C ASP A 108 15.36 4.67 -1.32
N GLY A 109 14.39 4.31 -2.16
CA GLY A 109 13.36 3.34 -1.77
C GLY A 109 12.14 3.28 -2.68
N GLY A 110 11.01 2.86 -2.12
CA GLY A 110 9.74 2.78 -2.83
C GLY A 110 8.81 1.74 -2.23
N TYR A 111 7.64 1.58 -2.82
CA TYR A 111 6.69 0.54 -2.45
C TYR A 111 5.87 0.08 -3.66
N SER A 112 5.30 -1.10 -3.54
CA SER A 112 4.36 -1.68 -4.49
C SER A 112 3.19 -2.31 -3.73
N ILE A 113 1.98 -1.96 -4.16
CA ILE A 113 0.73 -2.52 -3.67
C ILE A 113 0.04 -3.18 -4.85
N VAL A 114 -0.09 -4.51 -4.81
CA VAL A 114 -0.75 -5.30 -5.86
C VAL A 114 -2.03 -5.88 -5.30
N THR A 115 -3.13 -5.77 -6.03
CA THR A 115 -4.42 -6.34 -5.63
C THR A 115 -5.18 -6.92 -6.81
N ASP A 116 -5.91 -8.00 -6.55
CA ASP A 116 -6.92 -8.59 -7.43
C ASP A 116 -8.35 -8.35 -6.89
N GLY A 117 -8.49 -7.49 -5.86
CA GLY A 117 -9.73 -7.22 -5.13
C GLY A 117 -10.03 -8.22 -4.01
N LYS A 118 -9.37 -9.38 -3.97
CA LYS A 118 -9.54 -10.42 -2.92
C LYS A 118 -8.31 -10.59 -2.06
N SER A 119 -7.14 -10.39 -2.63
CA SER A 119 -5.83 -10.49 -2.01
C SER A 119 -5.05 -9.20 -2.25
N LEU A 120 -4.18 -8.87 -1.29
CA LEU A 120 -3.27 -7.75 -1.40
C LEU A 120 -1.84 -8.24 -1.19
N LYS A 121 -0.92 -7.80 -2.05
CA LYS A 121 0.52 -7.96 -1.85
C LYS A 121 1.13 -6.59 -1.59
N LEU A 122 1.95 -6.51 -0.55
CA LEU A 122 2.68 -5.30 -0.17
C LEU A 122 4.17 -5.61 -0.18
N SER A 123 4.93 -4.75 -0.84
CA SER A 123 6.38 -4.70 -0.72
C SER A 123 6.84 -3.26 -0.57
N SER A 124 7.94 -3.06 0.15
CA SER A 124 8.55 -1.76 0.36
C SER A 124 10.06 -1.88 0.40
N LYS A 125 10.75 -0.80 0.06
CA LYS A 125 12.21 -0.73 0.11
C LYS A 125 12.59 0.58 0.77
N SER A 126 13.52 0.53 1.72
CA SER A 126 14.08 1.70 2.39
C SER A 126 15.58 1.52 2.56
N GLN A 127 16.37 2.49 2.07
CA GLN A 127 17.83 2.57 2.29
C GLN A 127 18.61 1.28 2.01
N GLY A 128 18.24 0.57 0.93
CA GLY A 128 18.91 -0.67 0.51
C GLY A 128 18.39 -1.95 1.18
N VAL A 129 17.53 -1.84 2.20
CA VAL A 129 16.80 -2.97 2.77
C VAL A 129 15.46 -3.10 2.04
N GLU A 130 15.28 -4.23 1.35
CA GLU A 130 14.02 -4.58 0.70
C GLU A 130 13.20 -5.45 1.63
N SER A 131 11.95 -5.07 1.85
CA SER A 131 11.04 -5.89 2.63
C SER A 131 10.77 -7.20 1.90
N PRO A 132 10.52 -8.29 2.63
CA PRO A 132 9.79 -9.41 2.07
C PRO A 132 8.46 -8.92 1.48
N THR A 133 8.01 -9.57 0.41
CA THR A 133 6.65 -9.34 -0.10
C THR A 133 5.66 -10.03 0.84
N CYS A 134 4.81 -9.24 1.48
CA CYS A 134 3.71 -9.74 2.29
C CYS A 134 2.48 -9.98 1.44
N GLN A 135 1.78 -11.07 1.68
CA GLN A 135 0.52 -11.40 1.04
C GLN A 135 -0.59 -11.55 2.08
N PHE A 136 -1.72 -10.90 1.83
CA PHE A 136 -2.87 -10.82 2.71
C PHE A 136 -4.15 -11.24 1.99
N SER A 137 -5.11 -11.78 2.75
CA SER A 137 -6.49 -11.91 2.29
C SER A 137 -7.28 -10.69 2.75
N LEU A 138 -7.91 -9.97 1.82
CA LEU A 138 -8.76 -8.82 2.17
C LEU A 138 -10.03 -9.24 2.91
N ALA A 139 -10.46 -10.49 2.77
CA ALA A 139 -11.57 -11.05 3.56
C ALA A 139 -11.23 -11.22 5.05
N GLN A 140 -9.94 -11.26 5.39
CA GLN A 140 -9.44 -11.35 6.77
C GLN A 140 -9.05 -9.96 7.33
N ALA A 141 -9.32 -8.89 6.60
CA ALA A 141 -9.06 -7.53 7.06
C ALA A 141 -9.89 -7.20 8.29
N THR A 142 -9.23 -6.70 9.34
CA THR A 142 -9.92 -6.14 10.51
C THR A 142 -10.00 -4.63 10.34
N LEU A 143 -11.19 -4.07 10.50
CA LEU A 143 -11.46 -2.65 10.29
C LEU A 143 -11.71 -1.96 11.62
N HIS A 144 -10.96 -0.90 11.88
CA HIS A 144 -11.05 -0.11 13.10
C HIS A 144 -11.47 1.32 12.75
N GLU A 145 -12.75 1.64 12.96
CA GLU A 145 -13.33 2.94 12.62
C GLU A 145 -12.74 4.06 13.48
N GLY A 146 -12.31 5.15 12.85
CA GLY A 146 -11.83 6.34 13.55
C GLY A 146 -10.41 6.25 14.14
N GLU A 147 -9.74 5.09 14.04
CA GLU A 147 -8.33 4.97 14.42
C GLU A 147 -7.42 5.66 13.40
N THR A 148 -6.51 6.49 13.90
CA THR A 148 -5.47 7.20 13.13
C THR A 148 -4.09 6.78 13.62
N GLU A 149 -3.05 7.14 12.86
CA GLU A 149 -1.65 7.06 13.31
C GLU A 149 -1.46 7.78 14.65
#